data_AF-A0A8R7Q100-F1
#
_entry.id   AF-A0A8R7Q100-F1
#
_cell.length_a   1.000
_cell.length_b   1.000
_cell.length_c   1.000
_cell.angle_alpha   90.00
_cell.angle_beta   90.00
_cell.angle_gamma   90.00
#
_symmetry.space_group_name_H-M   'P 1'
#
loop_
_entity.id
_entity.type
_entity.pdbx_description
1 polymer ?
#
loop_
_entity_poly.entity_id
_entity_poly.type
_entity_poly.pdbx_seq_one_letter_code
_entity_poly.pdbx_strand_id
1 'polypeptide(L)' 'MYYLVVLDSCTHYVWTFPLRHKSDVLSVLTAFYAYVQTQFERPVLAFQTDNGKEFDSLAVRS' A
#
# COMPACT_ATOMS: atom_id res chain seq x y z
N MET A 1 15.05 5.38 -8.63
CA MET A 1 13.62 5.60 -8.99
C MET A 1 12.89 4.34 -8.60
N TYR A 2 11.88 4.46 -7.74
CA TYR A 2 11.16 3.32 -7.17
C TYR A 2 9.67 3.45 -7.50
N TYR A 3 8.98 2.33 -7.56
CA TYR A 3 7.54 2.29 -7.73
C TYR A 3 6.93 1.34 -6.70
N LEU A 4 5.87 1.81 -6.05
CA LEU A 4 4.98 0.93 -5.31
C LEU A 4 3.86 0.50 -6.27
N VAL A 5 3.64 -0.80 -6.37
CA VAL A 5 2.55 -1.39 -7.13
C VAL A 5 1.65 -2.13 -6.16
N VAL A 6 0.37 -1.77 -6.11
CA VAL A 6 -0.64 -2.43 -5.28
C VAL A 6 -1.64 -3.11 -6.22
N LEU A 7 -1.80 -4.41 -6.05
CA LEU A 7 -2.76 -5.24 -6.80
C LEU A 7 -3.93 -5.60 -5.89
N ASP A 8 -5.15 -5.30 -6.32
CA ASP A 8 -6.35 -5.84 -5.69
C ASP A 8 -6.71 -7.20 -6.28
N SER A 9 -6.62 -8.25 -5.48
CA SER A 9 -6.87 -9.63 -5.92
C SER A 9 -8.33 -9.90 -6.29
N CYS A 10 -9.28 -9.09 -5.80
CA CYS A 10 -10.71 -9.30 -6.07
C CYS A 10 -11.11 -8.75 -7.45
N THR A 11 -10.68 -7.53 -7.76
CA THR A 11 -11.11 -6.76 -8.93
C THR A 11 -10.04 -6.68 -10.01
N HIS A 12 -8.82 -7.17 -9.73
CA HIS A 12 -7.66 -7.05 -10.61
C HIS A 12 -7.27 -5.60 -10.94
N TYR A 13 -7.72 -4.63 -10.13
CA TYR A 13 -7.25 -3.26 -10.23
C TYR A 13 -5.80 -3.13 -9.74
N VAL A 14 -5.06 -2.26 -10.40
CA VAL A 14 -3.66 -1.98 -10.09
C VAL A 14 -3.48 -0.48 -9.87
N TRP A 15 -2.91 -0.12 -8.72
CA TRP A 15 -2.44 1.25 -8.46
C TRP A 15 -0.92 1.29 -8.50
N THR A 16 -0.38 2.32 -9.13
CA THR A 16 1.07 2.53 -9.23
C THR A 16 1.42 3.92 -8.70
N PHE A 17 2.39 3.97 -7.79
CA PHE A 17 2.83 5.21 -7.16
C PHE A 17 4.33 5.40 -7.37
N PRO A 18 4.76 6.49 -8.04
CA PRO A 18 6.18 6.80 -8.14
C PRO A 18 6.71 7.23 -6.77
N LEU A 19 7.87 6.69 -6.39
CA LEU A 19 8.53 6.97 -5.13
C LEU A 19 9.91 7.57 -5.35
N ARG A 20 10.25 8.55 -4.49
CA ARG A 20 11.59 9.15 -4.46
C ARG A 20 12.56 8.24 -3.71
N HIS A 21 12.14 7.73 -2.55
CA HIS A 21 12.90 6.80 -1.72
C HIS A 21 12.05 5.58 -1.35
N LYS A 22 12.70 4.43 -1.09
CA LYS A 22 12.00 3.22 -0.59
C LYS A 22 11.32 3.44 0.76
N SER A 23 11.88 4.32 1.60
CA SER A 23 11.30 4.70 2.89
C SER A 23 9.94 5.39 2.80
N ASP A 24 9.58 5.90 1.61
CA ASP A 24 8.32 6.62 1.40
C ASP A 24 7.11 5.68 1.28
N VAL A 25 7.30 4.35 1.26
CA VAL A 25 6.18 3.42 1.06
C VAL A 25 5.16 3.51 2.18
N LEU A 26 5.59 3.66 3.44
CA LEU A 26 4.66 3.71 4.57
C LEU A 26 3.68 4.88 4.44
N SER A 27 4.18 6.07 4.10
CA SER A 27 3.33 7.26 3.93
C SER A 27 2.37 7.12 2.76
N VAL A 28 2.82 6.54 1.65
CA VAL A 28 1.96 6.24 0.50
C VAL A 28 0.91 5.20 0.83
N LEU A 29 1.25 4.15 1.59
CA LEU A 29 0.28 3.16 2.05
C LEU A 29 -0.77 3.78 2.96
N THR A 30 -0.39 4.58 3.96
CA THR A 30 -1.36 5.27 4.83
C THR A 30 -2.34 6.13 4.02
N ALA A 31 -1.84 6.89 3.04
CA ALA A 31 -2.69 7.66 2.14
C ALA A 31 -3.58 6.77 1.27
N PHE A 32 -3.06 5.63 0.80
CA PHE A 32 -3.82 4.65 0.02
C PHE A 32 -4.98 4.04 0.82
N TYR A 33 -4.78 3.68 2.10
CA TYR A 33 -5.88 3.17 2.94
C TYR A 33 -7.03 4.19 3.06
N ALA A 34 -6.70 5.47 3.31
CA ALA A 34 -7.71 6.53 3.37
C ALA A 34 -8.41 6.76 2.01
N TYR A 35 -7.66 6.69 0.92
CA TYR A 35 -8.20 6.78 -0.44
C TYR A 35 -9.19 5.64 -0.74
N VAL A 36 -8.82 4.40 -0.44
CA VAL A 36 -9.67 3.23 -0.71
C VAL A 36 -10.96 3.30 0.12
N GLN A 37 -10.85 3.66 1.40
CA GLN A 37 -11.99 3.81 2.28
C GLN A 37 -12.96 4.92 1.81
N THR A 38 -12.44 6.04 1.30
CA THR A 38 -13.27 7.18 0.88
C THR A 38 -13.87 7.02 -0.52
N GLN A 39 -13.11 6.52 -1.49
CA GLN A 39 -13.58 6.44 -2.89
C GLN A 39 -14.38 5.19 -3.20
N PHE A 40 -14.12 4.09 -2.51
CA PHE A 40 -14.75 2.80 -2.80
C PHE A 40 -15.64 2.29 -1.67
N GLU A 41 -15.68 3.00 -0.53
CA GLU A 41 -16.43 2.61 0.67
C GLU A 41 -16.12 1.17 1.13
N ARG A 42 -14.89 0.71 0.86
CA ARG A 42 -14.44 -0.66 1.16
C ARG A 42 -13.22 -0.63 2.07
N PRO A 43 -13.22 -1.41 3.17
CA PRO A 43 -12.01 -1.60 3.96
C PRO A 43 -11.05 -2.56 3.25
N VAL A 44 -9.74 -2.28 3.34
CA VAL A 44 -8.69 -3.23 2.94
C VAL A 44 -8.62 -4.32 4.01
N LEU A 45 -9.01 -5.55 3.66
CA LEU A 45 -9.15 -6.66 4.62
C LEU A 45 -7.82 -7.27 5.04
N ALA A 46 -6.89 -7.39 4.09
CA ALA A 46 -5.57 -7.94 4.30
C ALA A 46 -4.61 -7.29 3.31
N PHE A 47 -3.40 -7.02 3.77
CA PHE A 47 -2.33 -6.50 2.94
C PHE A 47 -1.19 -7.50 2.93
N GLN A 48 -0.87 -8.03 1.76
CA GLN A 48 0.20 -9.00 1.58
C GLN A 48 1.38 -8.33 0.88
N THR A 49 2.52 -8.32 1.54
CA THR A 49 3.81 -7.89 0.99
C THR A 49 4.67 -9.10 0.67
N ASP A 50 5.68 -8.94 -0.18
CA ASP A 50 6.62 -10.00 -0.58
C ASP A 50 7.63 -10.41 0.52
N ASN A 51 7.34 -10.10 1.79
CA ASN A 51 8.26 -10.19 2.93
C ASN A 51 9.58 -9.41 2.76
N GLY A 52 9.61 -8.38 1.89
CA GLY A 52 10.65 -7.37 1.94
C GLY A 52 10.70 -6.72 3.32
N LYS A 53 11.85 -6.75 3.99
CA LYS A 53 12.06 -6.14 5.33
C LYS A 53 11.77 -4.63 5.38
N GLU A 54 11.59 -3.99 4.22
CA GLU A 54 11.18 -2.60 4.10
C GLU A 54 9.77 -2.31 4.66
N PHE A 55 8.97 -3.36 4.95
CA PHE A 55 7.67 -3.27 5.59
C PHE A 55 7.63 -3.76 7.05
N ASP A 56 8.76 -4.25 7.59
CA ASP A 56 8.88 -4.72 8.99
C ASP A 56 9.06 -3.55 9.98
N SER A 57 8.24 -2.50 9.84
CA SER A 57 8.13 -1.45 10.85
C SER A 57 6.95 -1.78 11.78
N LEU A 58 7.13 -1.64 13.09
CA LEU A 58 6.04 -1.79 14.07
C LEU A 58 4.80 -0.92 13.74
N ALA A 59 5.00 0.17 13.00
CA ALA A 59 3.95 1.07 12.51
C ALA A 59 3.05 0.48 11.40
N VAL A 60 3.45 -0.60 10.72
CA VAL A 60 2.64 -1.28 9.68
C VAL A 60 1.70 -2.32 10.31
N ARG A 61 1.94 -2.72 11.56
CA ARG A 61 1.23 -3.79 12.25
C ARG A 61 0.08 -3.32 13.16
N SER A 62 -0.23 -2.01 13.19
CA SER A 62 -1.31 -1.45 14.02
C SER A 62 -2.63 -1.35 13.27
#